data_AF-A0A7X9E5U2-F1
#
_entry.id   AF-A0A7X9E5U2-F1
#
_cell.length_a   1.000
_cell.length_b   1.000
_cell.length_c   1.000
_cell.angle_alpha   90.00
_cell.angle_beta   90.00
_cell.angle_gamma   90.00
#
_symmetry.space_group_name_H-M   'P 1'
#
loop_
_entity.id
_entity.type
_entity.pdbx_description
1 polymer ?
#
loop_
_entity_poly.entity_id
_entity_poly.type
_entity_poly.pdbx_seq_one_letter_code
_entity_poly.pdbx_strand_id
1 'polypeptide(L)'
;LEYEASITFTVNIILLISTIVLIILKTSILLISIVFLLSRVIGFIASVFFAKKVQKDLRFEPIFRGFADTWKKVLTFGLFLLFNNLFFQIDTILLGIWKGDYEVGVYQSVFKLILLPLIIPDIFTNALMPTLSRLFSSNIEKWEKTGFLLNKLFTALIMPIAILLFVYSEQIVNLLYGGDKYQEAIPVLKILSVTMFLRFSFESFSLMLTTSNRMSIRMWSVISATFLNIGLNYFFINRYGALGASIVSLISNTFVLLIYLFFLRNLFYKWIVNINQIMLYVFSFIVFIIFLSLENLRIYMAFPLILLIFFLYLYVIYFSKIEKSFILSSEMGITFFRK
;
A
#
# COMPACT_ATOMS: atom_id res chain seq x y z
N LEU A 1 -17.83 -15.96 0.91
CA LEU A 1 -16.36 -15.88 0.87
C LEU A 1 -15.77 -16.94 -0.05
N GLU A 2 -15.98 -18.26 0.17
CA GLU A 2 -15.41 -19.29 -0.73
C GLU A 2 -15.89 -19.18 -2.19
N TYR A 3 -17.21 -19.09 -2.44
CA TYR A 3 -17.75 -18.92 -3.79
C TYR A 3 -17.27 -17.63 -4.48
N GLU A 4 -17.18 -16.54 -3.73
CA GLU A 4 -16.71 -15.25 -4.24
C GLU A 4 -15.23 -15.32 -4.64
N ALA A 5 -14.40 -15.94 -3.81
CA ALA A 5 -12.99 -16.17 -4.09
C ALA A 5 -12.81 -17.06 -5.33
N SER A 6 -13.56 -18.16 -5.43
CA SER A 6 -13.50 -19.05 -6.60
C SER A 6 -13.87 -18.33 -7.91
N ILE A 7 -14.99 -17.60 -7.93
CA ILE A 7 -15.43 -16.84 -9.12
C ILE A 7 -14.38 -15.80 -9.51
N THR A 8 -13.93 -15.01 -8.54
CA THR A 8 -12.93 -13.96 -8.78
C THR A 8 -11.62 -14.54 -9.31
N PHE A 9 -11.16 -15.64 -8.73
CA PHE A 9 -9.94 -16.33 -9.15
C PHE A 9 -10.06 -16.89 -10.56
N THR A 10 -11.15 -17.60 -10.87
CA THR A 10 -11.38 -18.15 -12.21
C THR A 10 -11.47 -17.06 -13.27
N VAL A 11 -12.23 -15.99 -13.02
CA VAL A 11 -12.37 -14.86 -13.96
C VAL A 11 -11.03 -14.18 -14.21
N ASN A 12 -10.25 -13.93 -13.14
CA ASN A 12 -8.95 -13.28 -13.28
C ASN A 12 -7.93 -14.17 -14.00
N ILE A 13 -7.94 -15.50 -13.81
CA ILE A 13 -7.07 -16.43 -14.56
C ILE A 13 -7.43 -16.43 -16.03
N ILE A 14 -8.72 -16.54 -16.37
CA ILE A 14 -9.18 -16.53 -17.76
C ILE A 14 -8.74 -15.21 -18.42
N LEU A 15 -8.98 -14.08 -17.74
CA LEU A 15 -8.55 -12.77 -18.22
C LEU A 15 -7.04 -12.70 -18.44
N LEU A 16 -6.23 -13.19 -17.50
CA LEU A 16 -4.77 -13.19 -17.61
C LEU A 16 -4.32 -13.98 -18.84
N ILE A 17 -4.80 -15.22 -18.99
CA ILE A 17 -4.43 -16.10 -20.11
C ILE A 17 -4.84 -15.46 -21.43
N SER A 18 -6.09 -15.01 -21.55
CA SER A 18 -6.59 -14.35 -22.76
C SER A 18 -5.79 -13.10 -23.10
N THR A 19 -5.42 -12.29 -22.10
CA THR A 19 -4.62 -11.08 -22.31
C THR A 19 -3.21 -11.41 -22.79
N ILE A 20 -2.54 -12.40 -22.20
CA ILE A 20 -1.20 -12.84 -22.62
C ILE A 20 -1.23 -13.31 -24.08
N VAL A 21 -2.20 -14.16 -24.44
CA VAL A 21 -2.36 -14.65 -25.81
C VAL A 21 -2.56 -13.48 -26.78
N LEU A 22 -3.43 -12.53 -26.46
CA LEU A 22 -3.68 -11.36 -27.31
C LEU A 22 -2.48 -10.43 -27.47
N ILE A 23 -1.65 -10.28 -26.42
CA ILE A 23 -0.41 -9.52 -26.45
C ILE A 23 0.63 -10.22 -27.34
N ILE A 24 0.79 -11.54 -27.20
CA ILE A 24 1.72 -12.32 -28.05
C ILE A 24 1.32 -12.21 -29.53
N LEU A 25 0.01 -12.21 -29.80
CA LEU A 25 -0.53 -12.00 -31.15
C LEU A 25 -0.43 -10.54 -31.65
N LYS A 26 0.15 -9.63 -30.86
CA LYS A 26 0.31 -8.19 -31.17
C LYS A 26 -1.01 -7.52 -31.59
N THR A 27 -2.10 -7.92 -30.94
CA THR A 27 -3.46 -7.45 -31.28
C THR A 27 -3.67 -6.00 -30.85
N SER A 28 -4.66 -5.32 -31.45
CA SER A 28 -5.03 -3.96 -31.07
C SER A 28 -5.49 -3.86 -29.61
N ILE A 29 -5.21 -2.70 -28.99
CA ILE A 29 -5.59 -2.39 -27.60
C ILE A 29 -7.11 -2.49 -27.40
N LEU A 30 -7.91 -2.12 -28.41
CA LEU A 30 -9.37 -2.20 -28.37
C LEU A 30 -9.86 -3.62 -28.10
N LEU A 31 -9.24 -4.63 -28.72
CA LEU A 31 -9.66 -6.02 -28.55
C LEU A 31 -9.32 -6.55 -27.15
N ILE A 32 -8.20 -6.10 -26.59
CA ILE A 32 -7.83 -6.36 -25.19
C ILE A 32 -8.87 -5.74 -24.24
N SER A 33 -9.31 -4.50 -24.50
CA SER A 33 -10.36 -3.84 -23.72
C SER A 33 -11.71 -4.57 -23.79
N ILE A 34 -12.09 -5.11 -24.97
CA ILE A 34 -13.32 -5.89 -25.13
C ILE A 34 -13.26 -7.18 -24.31
N VAL A 35 -12.15 -7.92 -24.35
CA VAL A 35 -11.98 -9.13 -23.53
C VAL A 35 -12.03 -8.80 -22.04
N PHE A 36 -11.44 -7.69 -21.62
CA PHE A 36 -11.56 -7.21 -20.24
C PHE A 36 -13.02 -6.97 -19.85
N LEU A 37 -13.80 -6.26 -20.68
CA LEU A 37 -15.22 -6.02 -20.43
C LEU A 37 -16.03 -7.32 -20.34
N LEU A 38 -15.83 -8.24 -21.28
CA LEU A 38 -16.52 -9.54 -21.29
C LEU A 38 -16.21 -10.37 -20.04
N SER A 39 -14.96 -10.38 -19.58
CA SER A 39 -14.57 -11.09 -18.36
C SER A 39 -15.33 -10.56 -17.12
N ARG A 40 -15.55 -9.24 -17.04
CA ARG A 40 -16.29 -8.61 -15.93
C ARG A 40 -17.78 -8.94 -15.99
N VAL A 41 -18.37 -8.95 -17.18
CA VAL A 41 -19.77 -9.34 -17.37
C VAL A 41 -19.98 -10.80 -16.96
N ILE A 42 -19.11 -11.72 -17.40
CA ILE A 42 -19.16 -13.14 -17.02
C ILE A 42 -19.04 -13.30 -15.51
N GLY A 43 -18.08 -12.60 -14.88
CA GLY A 43 -17.91 -12.60 -13.44
C GLY A 43 -19.16 -12.11 -12.69
N PHE A 44 -19.76 -11.01 -13.14
CA PHE A 44 -21.00 -10.48 -12.58
C PHE A 44 -22.16 -11.49 -12.65
N ILE A 45 -22.37 -12.10 -13.82
CA ILE A 45 -23.42 -13.12 -14.01
C ILE A 45 -23.19 -14.31 -13.08
N ALA A 46 -21.94 -14.81 -13.00
CA ALA A 46 -21.58 -15.90 -12.10
C ALA A 46 -21.83 -15.52 -10.63
N SER A 47 -21.43 -14.32 -10.20
CA SER A 47 -21.67 -13.82 -8.85
C SER A 47 -23.16 -13.78 -8.50
N VAL A 48 -24.02 -13.26 -9.39
CA VAL A 48 -25.48 -13.24 -9.17
C VAL A 48 -26.05 -14.66 -9.10
N PHE A 49 -25.60 -15.56 -9.97
CA PHE A 49 -26.04 -16.95 -9.98
C PHE A 49 -25.69 -17.68 -8.67
N PHE A 50 -24.44 -17.59 -8.22
CA PHE A 50 -24.01 -18.21 -6.97
C PHE A 50 -24.62 -17.54 -5.74
N ALA A 51 -24.83 -16.22 -5.75
CA ALA A 51 -25.53 -15.51 -4.68
C ALA A 51 -26.96 -16.06 -4.50
N LYS A 52 -27.71 -16.25 -5.59
CA LYS A 52 -29.05 -16.85 -5.56
C LYS A 52 -29.04 -18.32 -5.13
N LYS A 53 -27.95 -19.06 -5.40
CA LYS A 53 -27.81 -20.45 -4.98
C LYS A 53 -27.60 -20.58 -3.46
N VAL A 54 -26.84 -19.67 -2.86
CA VAL A 54 -26.52 -19.65 -1.43
C VAL A 54 -27.65 -19.02 -0.61
N GLN A 55 -28.24 -17.92 -1.10
CA GLN A 55 -29.42 -17.27 -0.51
C GLN A 55 -30.57 -17.30 -1.51
N LYS A 56 -31.45 -18.30 -1.36
CA LYS A 56 -32.61 -18.49 -2.25
C LYS A 56 -33.64 -17.36 -2.13
N ASP A 57 -33.71 -16.71 -0.97
CA ASP A 57 -34.64 -15.60 -0.67
C ASP A 57 -34.02 -14.21 -0.91
N LEU A 58 -33.03 -14.09 -1.78
CA LEU A 58 -32.40 -12.81 -2.08
C LEU A 58 -33.38 -11.89 -2.83
N ARG A 59 -34.08 -11.03 -2.08
CA ARG A 59 -34.98 -10.02 -2.63
C ARG A 59 -34.21 -8.72 -2.82
N PHE A 60 -34.16 -8.24 -4.06
CA PHE A 60 -33.62 -6.92 -4.39
C PHE A 60 -34.70 -5.86 -4.14
N GLU A 61 -34.97 -5.57 -2.87
CA GLU A 61 -35.87 -4.50 -2.48
C GLU A 61 -35.04 -3.25 -2.12
N PRO A 62 -35.26 -2.11 -2.78
CA PRO A 62 -34.55 -0.88 -2.43
C PRO A 62 -35.07 -0.33 -1.10
N ILE A 63 -34.33 -0.59 -0.02
CA ILE A 63 -34.66 -0.10 1.33
C ILE A 63 -33.96 1.24 1.56
N PHE A 64 -34.72 2.33 1.52
CA PHE A 64 -34.24 3.69 1.81
C PHE A 64 -34.37 4.08 3.29
N ARG A 65 -34.93 3.21 4.13
CA ARG A 65 -35.16 3.47 5.56
C ARG A 65 -33.82 3.48 6.32
N GLY A 66 -33.55 4.55 7.07
CA GLY A 66 -32.26 4.73 7.78
C GLY A 66 -31.10 5.24 6.90
N PHE A 67 -31.38 5.59 5.63
CA PHE A 67 -30.38 6.19 4.74
C PHE A 67 -29.87 7.53 5.28
N ALA A 68 -30.76 8.38 5.80
CA ALA A 68 -30.40 9.67 6.40
C ALA A 68 -29.40 9.50 7.57
N ASP A 69 -29.55 8.44 8.37
CA ASP A 69 -28.69 8.16 9.53
C ASP A 69 -27.29 7.69 9.14
N THR A 70 -27.18 7.05 7.98
CA THR A 70 -25.92 6.46 7.50
C THR A 70 -25.24 7.32 6.43
N TRP A 71 -25.96 8.25 5.81
CA TRP A 71 -25.48 9.08 4.70
C TRP A 71 -24.18 9.81 5.03
N LYS A 72 -24.04 10.39 6.22
CA LYS A 72 -22.81 11.07 6.64
C LYS A 72 -21.60 10.14 6.67
N LYS A 73 -21.79 8.88 7.12
CA LYS A 73 -20.74 7.86 7.12
C LYS A 73 -20.40 7.45 5.70
N VAL A 74 -21.42 7.18 4.88
CA VAL A 74 -21.25 6.85 3.45
C VAL A 74 -20.48 7.94 2.73
N LEU A 75 -20.84 9.21 2.92
CA LEU A 75 -20.15 10.35 2.34
C LEU A 75 -18.68 10.41 2.79
N THR A 76 -18.42 10.22 4.10
CA THR A 76 -17.06 10.29 4.65
C THR A 76 -16.16 9.21 4.06
N PHE A 77 -16.63 7.96 4.05
CA PHE A 77 -15.88 6.85 3.46
C PHE A 77 -15.79 6.97 1.94
N GLY A 78 -16.87 7.35 1.27
CA GLY A 78 -16.93 7.51 -0.18
C GLY A 78 -15.99 8.60 -0.69
N LEU A 79 -15.99 9.78 -0.07
CA LEU A 79 -15.05 10.86 -0.41
C LEU A 79 -13.62 10.45 -0.10
N PHE A 80 -13.37 9.80 1.05
CA PHE A 80 -12.03 9.27 1.33
C PHE A 80 -11.57 8.30 0.23
N LEU A 81 -12.41 7.33 -0.17
CA LEU A 81 -12.05 6.35 -1.19
C LEU A 81 -11.80 7.01 -2.55
N LEU A 82 -12.65 7.95 -2.95
CA LEU A 82 -12.50 8.70 -4.21
C LEU A 82 -11.18 9.48 -4.22
N PHE A 83 -10.94 10.29 -3.18
CA PHE A 83 -9.74 11.12 -3.12
C PHE A 83 -8.48 10.30 -2.86
N ASN A 84 -8.55 9.18 -2.15
CA ASN A 84 -7.41 8.29 -1.97
C ASN A 84 -7.01 7.66 -3.31
N ASN A 85 -7.97 7.19 -4.11
CA ASN A 85 -7.68 6.70 -5.46
C ASN A 85 -7.11 7.81 -6.36
N LEU A 86 -7.70 9.01 -6.31
CA LEU A 86 -7.18 10.16 -7.04
C LEU A 86 -5.76 10.51 -6.59
N PHE A 87 -5.49 10.57 -5.30
CA PHE A 87 -4.18 10.85 -4.71
C PHE A 87 -3.08 9.89 -5.20
N PHE A 88 -3.44 8.62 -5.43
CA PHE A 88 -2.51 7.62 -5.98
C PHE A 88 -2.24 7.77 -7.48
N GLN A 89 -3.20 8.29 -8.24
CA GLN A 89 -3.14 8.32 -9.72
C GLN A 89 -2.83 9.70 -10.28
N ILE A 90 -3.01 10.76 -9.47
CA ILE A 90 -2.96 12.15 -9.92
C ILE A 90 -1.62 12.51 -10.56
N ASP A 91 -0.50 12.05 -10.00
CA ASP A 91 0.83 12.29 -10.54
C ASP A 91 0.96 11.77 -11.98
N THR A 92 0.42 10.58 -12.25
CA THR A 92 0.45 9.95 -13.58
C THR A 92 -0.48 10.64 -14.56
N ILE A 93 -1.68 11.03 -14.09
CA ILE A 93 -2.64 11.79 -14.91
C ILE A 93 -2.02 13.13 -15.32
N LEU A 94 -1.43 13.87 -14.38
CA LEU A 94 -0.83 15.18 -14.63
C LEU A 94 0.42 15.08 -15.51
N LEU A 95 1.27 14.06 -15.32
CA LEU A 95 2.39 13.78 -16.24
C LEU A 95 1.88 13.52 -17.66
N GLY A 96 0.84 12.70 -17.83
CA GLY A 96 0.27 12.41 -19.14
C GLY A 96 -0.27 13.66 -19.84
N ILE A 97 -0.94 14.55 -19.10
CA ILE A 97 -1.50 15.79 -19.65
C ILE A 97 -0.41 16.80 -20.02
N TRP A 98 0.61 16.99 -19.16
CA TRP A 98 1.58 18.09 -19.32
C TRP A 98 2.90 17.71 -19.98
N LYS A 99 3.28 16.43 -19.95
CA LYS A 99 4.59 15.95 -20.41
C LYS A 99 4.52 14.78 -21.41
N GLY A 100 3.39 14.07 -21.46
CA GLY A 100 3.15 12.99 -22.40
C GLY A 100 3.69 11.62 -21.94
N ASP A 101 3.55 10.64 -22.84
CA ASP A 101 3.66 9.22 -22.50
C ASP A 101 5.06 8.77 -22.06
N TYR A 102 6.12 9.44 -22.53
CA TYR A 102 7.49 9.10 -22.15
C TYR A 102 7.71 9.26 -20.63
N GLU A 103 7.34 10.42 -20.09
CA GLU A 103 7.49 10.76 -18.67
C GLU A 103 6.56 9.93 -17.79
N VAL A 104 5.37 9.60 -18.29
CA VAL A 104 4.48 8.61 -17.68
C VAL A 104 5.16 7.25 -17.61
N GLY A 105 5.83 6.81 -18.69
CA GLY A 105 6.58 5.57 -18.76
C GLY A 105 7.73 5.51 -17.74
N VAL A 106 8.52 6.59 -17.65
CA VAL A 106 9.60 6.73 -16.65
C VAL A 106 9.03 6.59 -15.24
N TYR A 107 8.01 7.36 -14.87
CA TYR A 107 7.41 7.32 -13.54
C TYR A 107 6.78 5.95 -13.22
N GLN A 108 5.96 5.43 -14.14
CA GLN A 108 5.21 4.18 -13.93
C GLN A 108 6.10 2.92 -13.95
N SER A 109 7.28 2.98 -14.59
CA SER A 109 8.23 1.86 -14.54
C SER A 109 8.60 1.51 -13.10
N VAL A 110 8.97 2.51 -12.30
CA VAL A 110 9.43 2.33 -10.92
C VAL A 110 8.30 2.39 -9.90
N PHE A 111 7.21 3.11 -10.19
CA PHE A 111 6.05 3.15 -9.30
C PHE A 111 5.45 1.77 -9.03
N LYS A 112 5.47 0.86 -10.02
CA LYS A 112 5.01 -0.53 -9.84
C LYS A 112 5.84 -1.30 -8.81
N LEU A 113 7.16 -1.05 -8.76
CA LEU A 113 8.05 -1.66 -7.76
C LEU A 113 7.69 -1.25 -6.33
N ILE A 114 7.15 -0.04 -6.18
CA ILE A 114 6.68 0.53 -4.92
C ILE A 114 5.30 0.00 -4.53
N LEU A 115 4.43 -0.23 -5.52
CA LEU A 115 3.08 -0.72 -5.28
C LEU A 115 3.07 -2.16 -4.71
N LEU A 116 3.99 -3.01 -5.15
CA LEU A 116 4.04 -4.42 -4.74
C LEU A 116 4.19 -4.59 -3.21
N PRO A 117 5.16 -3.96 -2.54
CA PRO A 117 5.23 -4.00 -1.08
C PRO A 117 3.99 -3.43 -0.39
N LEU A 118 3.36 -2.38 -0.93
CA LEU A 118 2.20 -1.72 -0.31
C LEU A 118 0.96 -2.63 -0.20
N ILE A 119 0.92 -3.76 -0.90
CA ILE A 119 -0.13 -4.78 -0.73
C ILE A 119 -0.08 -5.40 0.68
N ILE A 120 1.10 -5.50 1.30
CA ILE A 120 1.26 -6.16 2.59
C ILE A 120 0.46 -5.41 3.69
N PRO A 121 0.61 -4.08 3.90
CA PRO A 121 -0.22 -3.33 4.82
C PRO A 121 -1.71 -3.44 4.52
N ASP A 122 -2.09 -3.41 3.25
CA ASP A 122 -3.49 -3.54 2.84
C ASP A 122 -4.11 -4.87 3.31
N ILE A 123 -3.37 -5.98 3.23
CA ILE A 123 -3.84 -7.27 3.74
C ILE A 123 -4.09 -7.22 5.25
N PHE A 124 -3.10 -6.73 6.02
CA PHE A 124 -3.22 -6.68 7.47
C PHE A 124 -4.27 -5.68 7.94
N THR A 125 -4.37 -4.51 7.31
CA THR A 125 -5.36 -3.50 7.66
C THR A 125 -6.77 -4.01 7.42
N ASN A 126 -7.04 -4.64 6.26
CA ASN A 126 -8.34 -5.24 5.98
C ASN A 126 -8.68 -6.38 6.95
N ALA A 127 -7.71 -7.24 7.29
CA ALA A 127 -7.92 -8.34 8.23
C ALA A 127 -8.17 -7.85 9.67
N LEU A 128 -7.48 -6.81 10.11
CA LEU A 128 -7.52 -6.34 11.50
C LEU A 128 -8.53 -5.21 11.75
N MET A 129 -9.02 -4.53 10.70
CA MET A 129 -10.00 -3.44 10.82
C MET A 129 -11.24 -3.81 11.66
N PRO A 130 -11.95 -4.94 11.43
CA PRO A 130 -13.11 -5.28 12.26
C PRO A 130 -12.72 -5.57 13.72
N THR A 131 -11.58 -6.21 13.95
CA THR A 131 -11.07 -6.52 15.29
C THR A 131 -10.73 -5.25 16.06
N LEU A 132 -9.97 -4.34 15.46
CA LEU A 132 -9.60 -3.06 16.07
C LEU A 132 -10.82 -2.18 16.31
N SER A 133 -11.78 -2.14 15.38
CA SER A 133 -13.03 -1.37 15.58
C SER A 133 -13.81 -1.85 16.81
N ARG A 134 -13.89 -3.17 17.02
CA ARG A 134 -14.51 -3.74 18.23
C ARG A 134 -13.71 -3.41 19.48
N LEU A 135 -12.39 -3.63 19.45
CA LEU A 135 -11.49 -3.40 20.58
C LEU A 135 -11.53 -1.95 21.07
N PHE A 136 -11.68 -0.97 20.17
CA PHE A 136 -11.78 0.43 20.55
C PHE A 136 -12.92 0.69 21.55
N SER A 137 -14.05 0.00 21.39
CA SER A 137 -15.21 0.12 22.29
C SER A 137 -15.12 -0.78 23.53
N SER A 138 -14.49 -1.96 23.42
CA SER A 138 -14.53 -2.99 24.47
C SER A 138 -13.28 -3.03 25.37
N ASN A 139 -12.11 -2.69 24.83
CA ASN A 139 -10.83 -2.76 25.54
C ASN A 139 -9.78 -1.87 24.86
N ILE A 140 -9.67 -0.63 25.33
CA ILE A 140 -8.80 0.39 24.76
C ILE A 140 -7.31 0.03 24.84
N GLU A 141 -6.87 -0.63 25.92
CA GLU A 141 -5.48 -1.05 26.09
C GLU A 141 -5.08 -2.09 25.05
N LYS A 142 -5.96 -3.07 24.79
CA LYS A 142 -5.73 -4.08 23.75
C LYS A 142 -5.79 -3.47 22.35
N TRP A 143 -6.65 -2.47 22.12
CA TRP A 143 -6.66 -1.70 20.88
C TRP A 143 -5.32 -1.00 20.62
N GLU A 144 -4.78 -0.27 21.62
CA GLU A 144 -3.47 0.37 21.50
C GLU A 144 -2.34 -0.64 21.29
N LYS A 145 -2.34 -1.74 22.04
CA LYS A 145 -1.32 -2.79 21.93
C LYS A 145 -1.33 -3.46 20.55
N THR A 146 -2.50 -3.79 20.02
CA THR A 146 -2.64 -4.35 18.66
C THR A 146 -2.18 -3.35 17.60
N GLY A 147 -2.52 -2.07 17.73
CA GLY A 147 -2.02 -1.02 16.84
C GLY A 147 -0.50 -0.88 16.87
N PHE A 148 0.10 -0.94 18.06
CA PHE A 148 1.56 -0.89 18.22
C PHE A 148 2.23 -2.10 17.58
N LEU A 149 1.72 -3.32 17.79
CA LEU A 149 2.24 -4.54 17.17
C LEU A 149 2.17 -4.47 15.64
N LEU A 150 1.09 -3.89 15.10
CA LEU A 150 0.97 -3.69 13.65
C LEU A 150 2.00 -2.70 13.13
N ASN A 151 2.20 -1.58 13.83
CA ASN A 151 3.26 -0.61 13.50
C ASN A 151 4.65 -1.26 13.56
N LYS A 152 4.92 -2.04 14.61
CA LYS A 152 6.15 -2.80 14.82
C LYS A 152 6.43 -3.73 13.64
N LEU A 153 5.44 -4.50 13.21
CA LEU A 153 5.53 -5.37 12.05
C LEU A 153 5.76 -4.58 10.76
N PHE A 154 5.03 -3.49 10.56
CA PHE A 154 5.12 -2.69 9.34
C PHE A 154 6.49 -2.04 9.17
N THR A 155 7.00 -1.39 10.21
CA THR A 155 8.34 -0.79 10.20
C THR A 155 9.42 -1.85 9.98
N ALA A 156 9.30 -3.03 10.60
CA ALA A 156 10.26 -4.12 10.42
C ALA A 156 10.32 -4.65 8.98
N LEU A 157 9.16 -4.77 8.32
CA LEU A 157 9.08 -5.29 6.95
C LEU A 157 9.56 -4.27 5.91
N ILE A 158 9.25 -2.98 6.11
CA ILE A 158 9.56 -1.97 5.10
C ILE A 158 11.03 -1.57 5.07
N MET A 159 11.72 -1.57 6.21
CA MET A 159 13.13 -1.14 6.30
C MET A 159 14.07 -1.83 5.30
N PRO A 160 14.15 -3.17 5.23
CA PRO A 160 15.03 -3.83 4.27
C PRO A 160 14.67 -3.51 2.82
N ILE A 161 13.37 -3.42 2.52
CA ILE A 161 12.88 -3.13 1.16
C ILE A 161 13.23 -1.70 0.76
N ALA A 162 13.01 -0.72 1.65
CA ALA A 162 13.32 0.68 1.40
C ALA A 162 14.83 0.89 1.19
N ILE A 163 15.68 0.29 2.05
CA ILE A 163 17.13 0.33 1.91
C ILE A 163 17.56 -0.26 0.57
N LEU A 164 17.05 -1.44 0.23
CA LEU A 164 17.38 -2.10 -1.04
C LEU A 164 17.00 -1.23 -2.25
N LEU A 165 15.76 -0.73 -2.31
CA LEU A 165 15.29 0.08 -3.44
C LEU A 165 16.02 1.42 -3.54
N PHE A 166 16.40 2.03 -2.41
CA PHE A 166 17.14 3.28 -2.41
C PHE A 166 18.59 3.08 -2.87
N VAL A 167 19.34 2.22 -2.17
CA VAL A 167 20.79 2.01 -2.38
C VAL A 167 21.04 1.39 -3.75
N TYR A 168 20.28 0.36 -4.12
CA TYR A 168 20.50 -0.40 -5.36
C TYR A 168 19.58 0.03 -6.50
N SER A 169 18.96 1.21 -6.43
CA SER A 169 18.04 1.74 -7.47
C SER A 169 18.61 1.65 -8.88
N GLU A 170 19.87 2.03 -9.09
CA GLU A 170 20.54 1.93 -10.39
C GLU A 170 20.62 0.49 -10.90
N GLN A 171 21.10 -0.43 -10.06
CA GLN A 171 21.21 -1.84 -10.44
C GLN A 171 19.84 -2.47 -10.70
N ILE A 172 18.81 -2.09 -9.94
CA ILE A 172 17.42 -2.55 -10.12
C ILE A 172 16.90 -2.09 -11.48
N VAL A 173 17.01 -0.80 -11.79
CA VAL A 173 16.53 -0.22 -13.04
C VAL A 173 17.27 -0.82 -14.23
N ASN A 174 18.60 -0.92 -14.13
CA ASN A 174 19.44 -1.50 -15.20
C ASN A 174 19.11 -2.97 -15.45
N LEU A 175 18.85 -3.74 -14.40
CA LEU A 175 18.48 -5.16 -14.49
C LEU A 175 17.10 -5.37 -15.13
N LEU A 176 16.11 -4.56 -14.74
CA LEU A 176 14.74 -4.76 -15.19
C LEU A 176 14.46 -4.19 -16.58
N TYR A 177 15.11 -3.09 -16.94
CA TYR A 177 14.73 -2.30 -18.12
C TYR A 177 15.84 -2.07 -19.15
N GLY A 178 17.10 -2.40 -18.83
CA GLY A 178 18.25 -2.12 -19.68
C GLY A 178 18.71 -0.66 -19.56
N GLY A 179 19.90 -0.47 -18.99
CA GLY A 179 20.29 0.75 -18.29
C GLY A 179 20.23 2.07 -19.07
N ASP A 180 20.46 2.07 -20.39
CA ASP A 180 20.58 3.33 -21.12
C ASP A 180 19.23 4.03 -21.37
N LYS A 181 18.12 3.29 -21.39
CA LYS A 181 16.80 3.84 -21.75
C LYS A 181 15.98 4.35 -20.55
N TYR A 182 16.36 3.99 -19.33
CA TYR A 182 15.59 4.25 -18.11
C TYR A 182 16.41 4.93 -17.00
N GLN A 183 17.55 5.56 -17.32
CA GLN A 183 18.38 6.24 -16.31
C GLN A 183 17.60 7.30 -15.53
N GLU A 184 16.67 8.00 -16.18
CA GLU A 184 15.80 9.00 -15.54
C GLU A 184 14.89 8.42 -14.45
N ALA A 185 14.62 7.11 -14.48
CA ALA A 185 13.82 6.43 -13.47
C ALA A 185 14.59 6.15 -12.17
N ILE A 186 15.92 6.19 -12.19
CA ILE A 186 16.77 5.92 -11.02
C ILE A 186 16.52 6.93 -9.89
N PRO A 187 16.63 8.25 -10.10
CA PRO A 187 16.36 9.23 -9.03
C PRO A 187 14.88 9.21 -8.62
N VAL A 188 13.95 8.92 -9.54
CA VAL A 188 12.53 8.74 -9.23
C VAL A 188 12.34 7.57 -8.24
N LEU A 189 12.98 6.42 -8.48
CA LEU A 189 12.92 5.27 -7.58
C LEU A 189 13.52 5.58 -6.20
N LYS A 190 14.63 6.32 -6.13
CA LYS A 190 15.22 6.75 -4.85
C LYS A 190 14.24 7.59 -4.03
N ILE A 191 13.53 8.53 -4.63
CA ILE A 191 12.58 9.39 -3.92
C ILE A 191 11.31 8.61 -3.54
N LEU A 192 10.81 7.76 -4.44
CA LEU A 192 9.64 6.95 -4.16
C LEU A 192 9.91 5.86 -3.12
N SER A 193 11.14 5.34 -2.98
CA SER A 193 11.47 4.39 -1.90
C SER A 193 11.40 5.04 -0.52
N VAL A 194 11.80 6.32 -0.39
CA VAL A 194 11.59 7.10 0.83
C VAL A 194 10.10 7.37 1.07
N THR A 195 9.36 7.73 0.01
CA THR A 195 7.91 7.94 0.08
C THR A 195 7.18 6.68 0.56
N MET A 196 7.58 5.51 0.03
CA MET A 196 7.08 4.21 0.42
C MET A 196 7.39 3.90 1.88
N PHE A 197 8.63 4.14 2.33
CA PHE A 197 9.04 3.97 3.71
C PHE A 197 8.13 4.75 4.68
N LEU A 198 7.90 6.04 4.40
CA LEU A 198 7.01 6.87 5.20
C LEU A 198 5.61 6.28 5.20
N ARG A 199 5.04 6.07 4.01
CA ARG A 199 3.66 5.59 3.88
C ARG A 199 3.41 4.29 4.65
N PHE A 200 4.29 3.31 4.46
CA PHE A 200 4.17 1.98 5.07
C PHE A 200 4.32 2.05 6.60
N SER A 201 5.30 2.81 7.09
CA SER A 201 5.55 2.98 8.54
C SER A 201 4.37 3.62 9.26
N PHE A 202 3.60 4.44 8.56
CA PHE A 202 2.50 5.20 9.14
C PHE A 202 1.10 4.67 8.81
N GLU A 203 0.99 3.60 8.03
CA GLU A 203 -0.30 2.99 7.68
C GLU A 203 -1.05 2.46 8.91
N SER A 204 -0.33 2.02 9.96
CA SER A 204 -0.94 1.65 11.24
C SER A 204 -1.73 2.82 11.85
N PHE A 205 -1.22 4.05 11.79
CA PHE A 205 -1.90 5.24 12.31
C PHE A 205 -3.17 5.58 11.51
N SER A 206 -3.12 5.39 10.18
CA SER A 206 -4.28 5.47 9.29
C SER A 206 -5.40 4.50 9.75
N LEU A 207 -5.03 3.26 10.11
CA LEU A 207 -5.98 2.29 10.66
C LEU A 207 -6.48 2.67 12.05
N MET A 208 -5.62 3.22 12.92
CA MET A 208 -6.04 3.70 14.25
C MET A 208 -7.07 4.85 14.14
N LEU A 209 -6.89 5.80 13.21
CA LEU A 209 -7.90 6.85 12.95
C LEU A 209 -9.21 6.25 12.45
N THR A 210 -9.13 5.28 11.54
CA THR A 210 -10.30 4.62 10.95
C THR A 210 -11.12 3.89 12.02
N THR A 211 -10.46 3.21 12.96
CA THR A 211 -11.12 2.37 13.97
C THR A 211 -11.52 3.10 15.26
N SER A 212 -11.12 4.36 15.43
CA SER A 212 -11.42 5.20 16.60
C SER A 212 -12.53 6.24 16.37
N ASN A 213 -13.44 6.01 15.41
CA ASN A 213 -14.48 6.95 14.97
C ASN A 213 -13.94 8.30 14.45
N ARG A 214 -12.68 8.33 13.98
CA ARG A 214 -11.97 9.53 13.50
C ARG A 214 -11.70 9.50 11.99
N MET A 215 -12.51 8.74 11.24
CA MET A 215 -12.37 8.59 9.79
C MET A 215 -12.43 9.94 9.03
N SER A 216 -13.16 10.93 9.56
CA SER A 216 -13.23 12.28 8.97
C SER A 216 -11.86 12.97 8.91
N ILE A 217 -10.98 12.74 9.89
CA ILE A 217 -9.60 13.26 9.86
C ILE A 217 -8.85 12.66 8.68
N ARG A 218 -8.96 11.34 8.48
CA ARG A 218 -8.32 10.63 7.35
C ARG A 218 -8.82 11.16 6.01
N MET A 219 -10.13 11.35 5.89
CA MET A 219 -10.77 11.94 4.70
C MET A 219 -10.20 13.33 4.39
N TRP A 220 -10.26 14.26 5.34
CA TRP A 220 -9.78 15.63 5.12
C TRP A 220 -8.27 15.71 4.90
N SER A 221 -7.49 14.82 5.53
CA SER A 221 -6.04 14.73 5.32
C SER A 221 -5.72 14.39 3.87
N VAL A 222 -6.40 13.37 3.31
CA VAL A 222 -6.17 12.97 1.92
C VAL A 222 -6.70 14.00 0.95
N ILE A 223 -7.90 14.56 1.18
CA ILE A 223 -8.46 15.62 0.32
C ILE A 223 -7.49 16.82 0.22
N SER A 224 -7.05 17.33 1.37
CA SER A 224 -6.13 18.47 1.41
C SER A 224 -4.78 18.13 0.79
N ALA A 225 -4.26 16.92 1.02
CA ALA A 225 -3.03 16.45 0.40
C ALA A 225 -3.15 16.30 -1.13
N THR A 226 -4.30 15.89 -1.66
CA THR A 226 -4.55 15.83 -3.11
C THR A 226 -4.52 17.22 -3.73
N PHE A 227 -5.14 18.21 -3.10
CA PHE A 227 -5.09 19.59 -3.61
C PHE A 227 -3.68 20.19 -3.52
N LEU A 228 -2.97 19.93 -2.42
CA LEU A 228 -1.57 20.31 -2.27
C LEU A 228 -0.70 19.65 -3.36
N ASN A 229 -0.91 18.36 -3.61
CA ASN A 229 -0.22 17.62 -4.65
C ASN A 229 -0.47 18.25 -6.03
N ILE A 230 -1.73 18.50 -6.42
CA ILE A 230 -2.08 19.14 -7.70
C ILE A 230 -1.39 20.51 -7.84
N GLY A 231 -1.46 21.32 -6.78
CA GLY A 231 -0.87 22.66 -6.76
C GLY A 231 0.65 22.65 -6.91
N LEU A 232 1.35 21.76 -6.22
CA LEU A 232 2.80 21.62 -6.32
C LEU A 232 3.22 21.00 -7.66
N ASN A 233 2.47 20.00 -8.15
CA ASN A 233 2.75 19.35 -9.42
C ASN A 233 2.69 20.33 -10.60
N TYR A 234 1.80 21.32 -10.56
CA TYR A 234 1.76 22.38 -11.57
C TYR A 234 3.12 23.06 -11.76
N PHE A 235 3.90 23.24 -10.70
CA PHE A 235 5.25 23.83 -10.79
C PHE A 235 6.33 22.77 -11.04
N PHE A 236 6.28 21.66 -10.32
CA PHE A 236 7.36 20.66 -10.31
C PHE A 236 7.36 19.77 -11.55
N ILE A 237 6.20 19.30 -12.02
CA ILE A 237 6.14 18.48 -13.24
C ILE A 237 6.58 19.31 -14.44
N ASN A 238 6.12 20.55 -14.55
CA ASN A 238 6.50 21.42 -15.66
C ASN A 238 8.01 21.65 -15.75
N ARG A 239 8.72 21.70 -14.62
CA ARG A 239 10.18 21.91 -14.58
C ARG A 239 11.01 20.63 -14.59
N TYR A 240 10.53 19.55 -13.96
CA TYR A 240 11.33 18.36 -13.65
C TYR A 240 10.69 17.03 -14.08
N GLY A 241 9.55 17.05 -14.78
CA GLY A 241 8.91 15.82 -15.28
C GLY A 241 8.59 14.81 -14.18
N ALA A 242 8.89 13.54 -14.43
CA ALA A 242 8.68 12.42 -13.51
C ALA A 242 9.44 12.58 -12.18
N LEU A 243 10.63 13.19 -12.21
CA LEU A 243 11.38 13.51 -11.00
C LEU A 243 10.60 14.51 -10.14
N GLY A 244 10.06 15.55 -10.77
CA GLY A 244 9.19 16.54 -10.12
C GLY A 244 7.98 15.88 -9.46
N ALA A 245 7.29 15.01 -10.18
CA ALA A 245 6.17 14.25 -9.63
C ALA A 245 6.57 13.46 -8.38
N SER A 246 7.70 12.75 -8.39
CA SER A 246 8.14 11.97 -7.22
C SER A 246 8.44 12.82 -5.99
N ILE A 247 9.00 14.02 -6.17
CA ILE A 247 9.25 14.98 -5.09
C ILE A 247 7.92 15.45 -4.50
N VAL A 248 6.95 15.77 -5.34
CA VAL A 248 5.61 16.17 -4.90
C VAL A 248 4.90 15.02 -4.19
N SER A 249 5.05 13.77 -4.65
CA SER A 249 4.55 12.60 -3.93
C SER A 249 5.14 12.53 -2.52
N LEU A 250 6.45 12.69 -2.37
CA LEU A 250 7.14 12.66 -1.07
C LEU A 250 6.62 13.77 -0.14
N ILE A 251 6.53 15.00 -0.63
CA ILE A 251 6.04 16.16 0.14
C ILE A 251 4.59 15.91 0.58
N SER A 252 3.74 15.44 -0.33
CA SER A 252 2.31 15.23 -0.05
C SER A 252 2.08 14.10 0.95
N ASN A 253 2.84 13.00 0.86
CA ASN A 253 2.79 11.92 1.85
C ASN A 253 3.33 12.37 3.21
N THR A 254 4.39 13.19 3.23
CA THR A 254 4.91 13.80 4.47
C THR A 254 3.87 14.73 5.10
N PHE A 255 3.11 15.47 4.29
CA PHE A 255 2.02 16.31 4.78
C PHE A 255 0.90 15.48 5.44
N VAL A 256 0.43 14.40 4.80
CA VAL A 256 -0.55 13.47 5.41
C VAL A 256 -0.02 12.90 6.73
N LEU A 257 1.25 12.49 6.73
CA LEU A 257 1.93 11.99 7.91
C LEU A 257 1.86 13.01 9.07
N LEU A 258 2.25 14.26 8.83
CA LEU A 258 2.25 15.30 9.87
C LEU A 258 0.85 15.50 10.47
N ILE A 259 -0.21 15.40 9.67
CA ILE A 259 -1.59 15.45 10.17
C ILE A 259 -1.88 14.26 11.10
N TYR A 260 -1.50 13.03 10.70
CA TYR A 260 -1.69 11.85 11.54
C TYR A 260 -0.92 11.96 12.85
N LEU A 261 0.32 12.44 12.80
CA LEU A 261 1.15 12.69 13.98
C LEU A 261 0.52 13.70 14.92
N PHE A 262 -0.06 14.78 14.39
CA PHE A 262 -0.73 15.79 15.19
C PHE A 262 -1.93 15.23 15.95
N PHE A 263 -2.82 14.48 15.27
CA PHE A 263 -4.04 13.94 15.87
C PHE A 263 -3.82 12.70 16.75
N LEU A 264 -2.74 11.93 16.50
CA LEU A 264 -2.38 10.74 17.27
C LEU A 264 -1.08 10.92 18.08
N ARG A 265 -0.70 12.16 18.41
CA ARG A 265 0.59 12.49 19.06
C ARG A 265 0.89 11.66 20.30
N ASN A 266 -0.12 11.34 21.11
CA ASN A 266 0.07 10.56 22.34
C ASN A 266 0.45 9.10 22.02
N LEU A 267 -0.22 8.48 21.05
CA LEU A 267 0.11 7.13 20.57
C LEU A 267 1.47 7.14 19.88
N PHE A 268 1.70 8.12 19.00
CA PHE A 268 2.97 8.26 18.29
C PHE A 268 4.15 8.39 19.24
N TYR A 269 4.08 9.29 20.22
CA TYR A 269 5.14 9.47 21.22
C TYR A 269 5.41 8.14 21.96
N LYS A 270 4.36 7.47 22.46
CA LYS A 270 4.49 6.18 23.14
C LYS A 270 5.11 5.09 22.26
N TRP A 271 4.83 5.09 20.96
CA TRP A 271 5.33 4.08 20.03
C TRP A 271 6.77 4.38 19.59
N ILE A 272 7.10 5.64 19.29
CA ILE A 272 8.43 6.02 18.78
C ILE A 272 9.50 5.96 19.86
N VAL A 273 9.17 6.30 21.12
CA VAL A 273 10.10 6.21 22.25
C VAL A 273 10.25 4.79 22.79
N ASN A 274 9.52 3.81 22.24
CA ASN A 274 9.69 2.43 22.62
C ASN A 274 11.09 1.94 22.25
N ILE A 275 11.81 1.35 23.21
CA ILE A 275 13.20 0.94 23.02
C ILE A 275 13.39 0.02 21.81
N ASN A 276 12.44 -0.89 21.54
CA ASN A 276 12.54 -1.79 20.39
C ASN A 276 12.48 -1.02 19.07
N GLN A 277 11.60 -0.01 18.99
CA GLN A 277 11.49 0.83 17.79
C GLN A 277 12.74 1.68 17.59
N ILE A 278 13.23 2.34 18.64
CA ILE A 278 14.50 3.09 18.58
C ILE A 278 15.63 2.18 18.09
N MET A 279 15.77 1.00 18.68
CA MET A 279 16.81 0.04 18.28
C MET A 279 16.65 -0.40 16.82
N LEU A 280 15.43 -0.62 16.32
CA LEU A 280 15.19 -0.95 14.92
C LEU A 280 15.57 0.21 13.99
N TYR A 281 15.21 1.46 14.32
CA TYR A 281 15.58 2.62 13.51
C TYR A 281 17.11 2.82 13.47
N VAL A 282 17.78 2.72 14.62
CA VAL A 282 19.24 2.81 14.72
C VAL A 282 19.92 1.67 13.95
N PHE A 283 19.45 0.43 14.13
CA PHE A 283 19.96 -0.72 13.39
C PHE A 283 19.78 -0.55 11.88
N SER A 284 18.59 -0.13 11.44
CA SER A 284 18.29 0.10 10.02
C SER A 284 19.15 1.22 9.43
N PHE A 285 19.42 2.27 10.21
CA PHE A 285 20.32 3.36 9.80
C PHE A 285 21.77 2.88 9.68
N ILE A 286 22.27 2.06 10.61
CA ILE A 286 23.61 1.47 10.52
C ILE A 286 23.72 0.58 9.27
N VAL A 287 22.74 -0.31 9.05
CA VAL A 287 22.69 -1.15 7.84
C VAL A 287 22.65 -0.28 6.59
N PHE A 288 21.84 0.77 6.56
CA PHE A 288 21.78 1.71 5.45
C PHE A 288 23.15 2.35 5.14
N ILE A 289 23.87 2.85 6.15
CA ILE A 289 25.21 3.44 5.96
C ILE A 289 26.23 2.41 5.45
N ILE A 290 26.19 1.19 5.98
CA ILE A 290 27.07 0.09 5.54
C ILE A 290 26.80 -0.21 4.07
N PHE A 291 25.54 -0.39 3.67
CA PHE A 291 25.20 -0.74 2.31
C PHE A 291 25.35 0.41 1.31
N LEU A 292 25.19 1.67 1.74
CA LEU A 292 25.61 2.83 0.95
C LEU A 292 27.10 2.79 0.64
N SER A 293 27.94 2.42 1.61
CA SER A 293 29.38 2.26 1.40
C SER A 293 29.72 1.05 0.50
N LEU A 294 28.76 0.15 0.27
CA LEU A 294 28.86 -1.06 -0.54
C LEU A 294 27.93 -0.99 -1.77
N GLU A 295 27.62 0.20 -2.29
CA GLU A 295 26.69 0.36 -3.42
C GLU A 295 27.17 -0.35 -4.70
N ASN A 296 28.48 -0.55 -4.84
CA ASN A 296 29.11 -1.29 -5.94
C ASN A 296 28.91 -2.82 -5.85
N LEU A 297 28.49 -3.35 -4.69
CA LEU A 297 28.20 -4.77 -4.52
C LEU A 297 27.05 -5.17 -5.45
N ARG A 298 27.16 -6.30 -6.14
CA ARG A 298 26.09 -6.75 -7.05
C ARG A 298 24.81 -7.03 -6.28
N ILE A 299 23.68 -6.57 -6.81
CA ILE A 299 22.36 -6.68 -6.17
C ILE A 299 21.99 -8.12 -5.79
N TYR A 300 22.36 -9.11 -6.60
CA TYR A 300 22.10 -10.53 -6.30
C TYR A 300 22.78 -11.03 -5.03
N MET A 301 23.87 -10.39 -4.61
CA MET A 301 24.55 -10.67 -3.34
C MET A 301 24.00 -9.78 -2.22
N ALA A 302 23.78 -8.49 -2.50
CA ALA A 302 23.28 -7.55 -1.51
C ALA A 302 21.87 -7.88 -1.03
N PHE A 303 20.98 -8.27 -1.94
CA PHE A 303 19.58 -8.60 -1.64
C PHE A 303 19.42 -9.69 -0.56
N PRO A 304 19.95 -10.92 -0.74
CA PRO A 304 19.82 -11.96 0.28
C PRO A 304 20.56 -11.57 1.57
N LEU A 305 21.65 -10.82 1.48
CA LEU A 305 22.42 -10.40 2.65
C LEU A 305 21.64 -9.40 3.52
N ILE A 306 21.03 -8.37 2.92
CA ILE A 306 20.15 -7.42 3.64
C ILE A 306 19.00 -8.17 4.29
N LEU A 307 18.31 -9.04 3.54
CA LEU A 307 17.20 -9.83 4.07
C LEU A 307 17.63 -10.73 5.22
N LEU A 308 18.79 -11.39 5.12
CA LEU A 308 19.32 -12.24 6.18
C LEU A 308 19.69 -11.43 7.43
N ILE A 309 20.35 -10.28 7.26
CA ILE A 309 20.73 -9.38 8.36
C ILE A 309 19.48 -8.90 9.12
N PHE A 310 18.45 -8.44 8.39
CA PHE A 310 17.18 -8.05 8.99
C PHE A 310 16.47 -9.24 9.61
N PHE A 311 16.40 -10.39 8.95
CA PHE A 311 15.76 -11.58 9.49
C PHE A 311 16.39 -12.01 10.81
N LEU A 312 17.72 -12.07 10.88
CA LEU A 312 18.46 -12.42 12.11
C LEU A 312 18.22 -11.40 13.22
N TYR A 313 18.30 -10.10 12.92
CA TYR A 313 18.02 -9.05 13.90
C TYR A 313 16.58 -9.13 14.42
N LEU A 314 15.62 -9.27 13.51
CA LEU A 314 14.20 -9.35 13.86
C LEU A 314 13.89 -10.59 14.69
N TYR A 315 14.45 -11.74 14.29
CA TYR A 315 14.25 -13.01 14.96
C TYR A 315 14.98 -13.09 16.30
N VAL A 316 16.18 -12.54 16.46
CA VAL A 316 16.95 -12.67 17.71
C VAL A 316 16.59 -11.57 18.71
N ILE A 317 16.56 -10.32 18.26
CA ILE A 317 16.52 -9.13 19.13
C ILE A 317 15.13 -8.50 19.16
N TYR A 318 14.52 -8.24 18.00
CA TYR A 318 13.36 -7.35 17.94
C TYR A 318 12.06 -7.98 18.43
N PHE A 319 11.72 -9.19 17.97
CA PHE A 319 10.50 -9.87 18.39
C PHE A 319 10.71 -10.59 19.71
N SER A 320 9.76 -10.43 20.64
CA SER A 320 9.71 -11.18 21.90
C SER A 320 9.31 -12.64 21.66
N LYS A 321 9.55 -13.53 22.63
CA LYS A 321 9.16 -14.95 22.51
C LYS A 321 7.66 -15.13 22.21
N ILE A 322 6.82 -14.28 22.82
CA ILE A 322 5.36 -14.30 22.63
C ILE A 322 4.97 -13.83 21.22
N GLU A 323 5.62 -12.78 20.72
CA GLU A 323 5.39 -12.31 19.35
C GLU A 323 5.86 -13.35 18.32
N LYS A 324 7.01 -13.99 18.55
CA LYS A 324 7.51 -15.09 17.71
C LYS A 324 6.55 -16.27 17.71
N SER A 325 6.07 -16.70 18.87
CA SER A 325 5.09 -17.79 18.95
C SER A 325 3.81 -17.41 18.22
N PHE A 326 3.36 -16.15 18.31
CA PHE A 326 2.17 -15.69 17.60
C PHE A 326 2.36 -15.68 16.08
N ILE A 327 3.53 -15.24 15.58
CA ILE A 327 3.87 -15.21 14.16
C ILE A 327 4.06 -16.63 13.59
N LEU A 328 4.71 -17.52 14.34
CA LEU A 328 5.02 -18.89 13.91
C LEU A 328 3.89 -19.89 14.19
N SER A 329 2.97 -19.57 15.10
CA SER A 329 1.78 -20.38 15.32
C SER A 329 0.81 -20.23 14.16
N SER A 330 0.19 -21.33 13.77
CA SER A 330 -0.94 -21.39 12.84
C SER A 330 -2.17 -20.58 13.29
N GLU A 331 -2.14 -19.96 14.47
CA GLU A 331 -3.21 -19.08 14.97
C GLU A 331 -3.33 -17.76 14.21
N MET A 332 -2.32 -17.37 13.41
CA MET A 332 -2.50 -16.30 12.42
C MET A 332 -3.52 -16.70 11.32
N GLY A 333 -3.90 -17.99 11.24
CA GLY A 333 -4.84 -18.53 10.25
C GLY A 333 -6.07 -19.32 10.73
N ILE A 334 -6.20 -19.76 11.99
CA ILE A 334 -7.28 -20.73 12.35
C ILE A 334 -7.92 -20.53 13.74
N THR A 335 -8.05 -19.29 14.24
CA THR A 335 -9.10 -18.97 15.24
C THR A 335 -10.25 -18.15 14.65
N PHE A 336 -10.25 -17.93 13.33
CA PHE A 336 -11.37 -17.29 12.62
C PHE A 336 -12.46 -18.30 12.18
N PHE A 337 -12.12 -19.59 12.08
CA PHE A 337 -13.03 -20.67 11.63
C PHE A 337 -13.64 -21.52 12.75
N ARG A 338 -13.37 -21.20 14.02
CA ARG A 338 -14.10 -21.82 15.15
C ARG A 338 -15.14 -20.85 15.69
N LYS A 339 -16.31 -20.89 15.07
CA LYS A 339 -17.59 -20.71 15.77
C LYS A 339 -18.52 -21.82 15.35
#